data_AF-A0A654AQ40-F1
#
_entry.id   AF-A0A654AQ40-F1
#
_cell.length_a   1.000
_cell.length_b   1.000
_cell.length_c   1.000
_cell.angle_alpha   90.00
_cell.angle_beta   90.00
_cell.angle_gamma   90.00
#
_symmetry.space_group_name_H-M   'P 1'
#
loop_
_entity.id
_entity.type
_entity.pdbx_description
1 polymer ?
#
loop_
_entity_poly.entity_id
_entity_poly.type
_entity_poly.pdbx_seq_one_letter_code
_entity_poly.pdbx_strand_id
1 'polypeptide(L)'
;MTFWAYMVRCADDSYYTGHTDDLERRIGQHNLGEVAGYTQTRRPVELMWSQDFPSRQEALAAEFQVKSWSRRKKEALSRGDWADLHDAAIPPRERALRLRSGRTEEEEGAAPPSGVDASRPPPVRAERSRSTLADPTPPPVIILVRPQLGENIGKAARAMLNFGLVEMRLVSPRDGWPNPSAGPAASGADIVLQNAKVYDSVAAATADCAQVFATTVRKRGVTKPVMTPEQAATEIHAAPGRSAILFGPERSGLETDDVAVARTIITVPINPEFGSLNLAQAVILVAYEWSKGLTAERELSQPSINPIMPPAPQEELDGMIGQLDTMLMGAGFFYPPDKIQTTRRTLRTLLTKPGWSSQEIRTMRGVLSSLAGKKPRA
;
A
#
# COMPACT_ATOMS: atom_id res chain seq x y z
N MET A 1 32.72 -2.29 -15.80
CA MET A 1 33.42 -2.11 -14.51
C MET A 1 32.46 -2.58 -13.44
N THR A 2 32.87 -3.53 -12.61
CA THR A 2 31.98 -4.21 -11.64
C THR A 2 32.08 -3.49 -10.30
N PHE A 3 30.94 -3.28 -9.65
CA PHE A 3 30.88 -2.68 -8.32
C PHE A 3 30.46 -3.74 -7.30
N TRP A 4 30.98 -3.66 -6.09
CA TRP A 4 30.75 -4.62 -5.02
C TRP A 4 30.10 -3.92 -3.85
N ALA A 5 29.07 -4.53 -3.27
CA ALA A 5 28.68 -4.26 -1.89
C ALA A 5 29.24 -5.39 -1.01
N TYR A 6 29.75 -5.04 0.17
CA TYR A 6 30.35 -6.01 1.07
C TYR A 6 30.04 -5.71 2.54
N MET A 7 30.16 -6.75 3.36
CA MET A 7 30.02 -6.70 4.80
C MET A 7 31.18 -7.45 5.45
N VAL A 8 31.83 -6.82 6.42
CA VAL A 8 32.91 -7.41 7.22
C VAL A 8 32.51 -7.49 8.70
N ARG A 9 33.05 -8.49 9.40
CA ARG A 9 33.05 -8.57 10.85
C ARG A 9 34.38 -8.03 11.37
N CYS A 10 34.31 -7.09 12.30
CA CYS A 10 35.45 -6.52 12.99
C CYS A 10 35.87 -7.38 14.19
N ALA A 11 37.06 -7.12 14.75
CA ALA A 11 37.57 -7.85 15.92
C ALA A 11 36.72 -7.68 17.20
N ASP A 12 35.89 -6.64 17.29
CA ASP A 12 34.95 -6.39 18.40
C ASP A 12 33.55 -6.97 18.15
N ASP A 13 33.42 -7.91 17.21
CA ASP A 13 32.14 -8.50 16.74
C ASP A 13 31.14 -7.47 16.17
N SER A 14 31.59 -6.26 15.87
CA SER A 14 30.79 -5.28 15.12
C SER A 14 30.81 -5.58 13.62
N TYR A 15 29.77 -5.12 12.91
CA TYR A 15 29.64 -5.29 11.47
C TYR A 15 29.81 -3.95 10.76
N TYR A 16 30.68 -3.93 9.75
CA TYR A 16 30.85 -2.80 8.84
C TYR A 16 30.40 -3.19 7.44
N THR A 17 29.67 -2.30 6.78
CA THR A 17 29.17 -2.48 5.41
C THR A 17 29.67 -1.34 4.54
N GLY A 18 30.08 -1.64 3.32
CA GLY A 18 30.52 -0.64 2.35
C GLY A 18 30.34 -1.10 0.91
N HIS A 19 30.66 -0.22 -0.03
CA HIS A 19 30.79 -0.56 -1.44
C HIS A 19 32.16 -0.16 -1.99
N THR A 20 32.59 -0.80 -3.08
CA THR A 20 33.85 -0.51 -3.78
C THR A 20 33.80 -1.04 -5.21
N ASP A 21 34.71 -0.59 -6.07
CA ASP A 21 34.98 -1.13 -7.40
C ASP A 21 36.05 -2.25 -7.38
N ASP A 22 36.80 -2.39 -6.29
CA ASP A 22 37.83 -3.42 -6.10
C ASP A 22 37.77 -4.00 -4.67
N LEU A 23 37.09 -5.14 -4.54
CA LEU A 23 36.82 -5.78 -3.26
C LEU A 23 38.10 -6.26 -2.55
N GLU A 24 38.96 -6.98 -3.26
CA GLU A 24 40.18 -7.56 -2.67
C GLU A 24 41.10 -6.48 -2.13
N ARG A 25 41.35 -5.45 -2.94
CA ARG A 25 42.16 -4.30 -2.52
C ARG A 25 41.54 -3.62 -1.30
N ARG A 26 40.22 -3.42 -1.29
CA ARG A 26 39.53 -2.73 -0.20
C ARG A 26 39.59 -3.50 1.12
N ILE A 27 39.47 -4.82 1.10
CA ILE A 27 39.62 -5.66 2.30
C ILE A 27 41.07 -5.63 2.81
N GLY A 28 42.05 -5.69 1.90
CA GLY A 28 43.46 -5.51 2.24
C GLY A 28 43.73 -4.17 2.95
N GLN A 29 43.21 -3.07 2.40
CA GLN A 29 43.32 -1.74 3.00
C GLN A 29 42.72 -1.64 4.40
N HIS A 30 41.58 -2.29 4.65
CA HIS A 30 40.97 -2.33 5.98
C HIS A 30 41.85 -3.09 6.98
N ASN A 31 42.45 -4.21 6.59
CA ASN A 31 43.34 -4.98 7.47
C ASN A 31 44.70 -4.30 7.72
N LEU A 32 45.24 -3.59 6.73
CA LEU A 32 46.46 -2.78 6.87
C LEU A 32 46.22 -1.48 7.65
N GLY A 33 44.97 -1.03 7.77
CA GLY A 33 44.60 0.22 8.46
C GLY A 33 44.93 1.48 7.66
N GLU A 34 45.06 1.35 6.34
CA GLU A 34 45.35 2.45 5.41
C GLU A 34 44.18 3.43 5.29
N VAL A 35 42.95 2.97 5.57
CA VAL A 35 41.75 3.81 5.56
C VAL A 35 41.45 4.29 6.98
N ALA A 36 41.61 5.60 7.20
CA ALA A 36 41.17 6.24 8.43
C ALA A 36 39.66 6.11 8.60
N GLY A 37 39.19 5.60 9.75
CA GLY A 37 37.76 5.47 10.02
C GLY A 37 37.38 4.30 10.93
N TYR A 38 36.10 3.89 10.83
CA TYR A 38 35.44 2.97 11.75
C TYR A 38 36.19 1.64 11.98
N THR A 39 36.75 1.06 10.93
CA THR A 39 37.43 -0.24 10.96
C THR A 39 38.90 -0.13 11.38
N GLN A 40 39.50 1.06 11.39
CA GLN A 40 40.94 1.25 11.66
C GLN A 40 41.37 0.81 13.07
N THR A 41 40.50 0.99 14.06
CA THR A 41 40.76 0.57 15.45
C THR A 41 40.20 -0.81 15.78
N ARG A 42 39.55 -1.49 14.81
CA ARG A 42 38.79 -2.74 15.03
C ARG A 42 39.24 -3.89 14.10
N ARG A 43 40.55 -3.94 13.87
CA ARG A 43 41.23 -4.94 13.02
C ARG A 43 41.63 -6.17 13.85
N PRO A 44 41.77 -7.36 13.23
CA PRO A 44 41.51 -7.65 11.82
C PRO A 44 40.03 -7.64 11.48
N VAL A 45 39.71 -7.43 10.20
CA VAL A 45 38.36 -7.55 9.65
C VAL A 45 38.28 -8.80 8.77
N GLU A 46 37.18 -9.53 8.89
CA GLU A 46 36.88 -10.74 8.14
C GLU A 46 35.73 -10.47 7.17
N LEU A 47 35.87 -10.83 5.89
CA LEU A 47 34.81 -10.68 4.90
C LEU A 47 33.71 -11.72 5.15
N MET A 48 32.51 -11.24 5.49
CA MET A 48 31.36 -12.09 5.81
C MET A 48 30.39 -12.25 4.65
N TRP A 49 30.29 -11.25 3.78
CA TRP A 49 29.41 -11.26 2.62
C TRP A 49 29.87 -10.25 1.57
N SER A 50 29.67 -10.60 0.30
CA SER A 50 29.86 -9.69 -0.83
C SER A 50 28.93 -10.05 -1.99
N GLN A 51 28.52 -9.04 -2.75
CA GLN A 51 27.75 -9.20 -3.98
C GLN A 51 28.22 -8.20 -5.03
N ASP A 52 28.32 -8.64 -6.29
CA ASP A 52 28.65 -7.79 -7.43
C ASP A 52 27.41 -7.19 -8.09
N PHE A 53 27.58 -5.99 -8.65
CA PHE A 53 26.56 -5.18 -9.29
C PHE A 53 27.11 -4.52 -10.57
N PRO A 54 26.27 -4.36 -11.60
CA PRO A 54 26.65 -3.72 -12.86
C PRO A 54 26.84 -2.20 -12.73
N SER A 55 26.27 -1.57 -11.69
CA SER A 55 26.33 -0.13 -11.48
C SER A 55 26.67 0.26 -10.04
N ARG A 56 27.35 1.40 -9.87
CA ARG A 56 27.70 1.95 -8.54
C ARG A 56 26.45 2.29 -7.71
N GLN A 57 25.39 2.74 -8.38
CA GLN A 57 24.13 3.10 -7.72
C GLN A 57 23.46 1.86 -7.10
N GLU A 58 23.48 0.72 -7.79
CA GLU A 58 22.94 -0.54 -7.26
C GLU A 58 23.77 -1.06 -6.07
N ALA A 59 25.09 -1.03 -6.16
CA ALA A 59 25.97 -1.40 -5.04
C ALA A 59 25.74 -0.50 -3.80
N LEU A 60 25.53 0.80 -4.01
CA LEU A 60 25.22 1.75 -2.94
C LEU A 60 23.83 1.50 -2.32
N ALA A 61 22.83 1.17 -3.14
CA ALA A 61 21.49 0.82 -2.64
C ALA A 61 21.54 -0.46 -1.79
N ALA A 62 22.29 -1.48 -2.24
CA ALA A 62 22.52 -2.70 -1.48
C ALA A 62 23.27 -2.43 -0.16
N GLU A 63 24.29 -1.56 -0.18
CA GLU A 63 24.96 -1.11 1.04
C GLU A 63 23.96 -0.50 2.04
N PHE A 64 23.16 0.48 1.61
CA PHE A 64 22.18 1.13 2.49
C PHE A 64 21.17 0.14 3.07
N GLN A 65 20.73 -0.81 2.27
CA GLN A 65 19.81 -1.85 2.70
C GLN A 65 20.45 -2.73 3.77
N VAL A 66 21.61 -3.35 3.50
CA VAL A 66 22.29 -4.26 4.45
C VAL A 66 22.73 -3.51 5.71
N LYS A 67 23.18 -2.26 5.59
CA LYS A 67 23.57 -1.42 6.72
C LYS A 67 22.45 -1.29 7.77
N SER A 68 21.21 -1.13 7.32
CA SER A 68 20.02 -0.98 8.16
C SER A 68 19.51 -2.27 8.82
N TRP A 69 20.08 -3.43 8.48
CA TRP A 69 19.63 -4.72 8.99
C TRP A 69 20.07 -4.99 10.43
N SER A 70 19.25 -5.74 11.17
CA SER A 70 19.58 -6.25 12.50
C SER A 70 20.77 -7.22 12.45
N ARG A 71 21.48 -7.38 13.56
CA ARG A 71 22.61 -8.31 13.68
C ARG A 71 22.25 -9.73 13.23
N ARG A 72 21.09 -10.24 13.65
CA ARG A 72 20.59 -11.57 13.24
C ARG A 72 20.45 -11.71 11.73
N LYS A 73 19.92 -10.69 11.04
CA LYS A 73 19.79 -10.71 9.57
C LYS A 73 21.15 -10.71 8.88
N LYS A 74 22.11 -9.93 9.39
CA LYS A 74 23.48 -9.88 8.87
C LYS A 74 24.17 -11.25 9.04
N GLU A 75 24.00 -11.89 10.17
CA GLU A 75 24.53 -13.24 10.46
C GLU A 75 23.86 -14.34 9.62
N ALA A 76 22.55 -14.24 9.38
CA ALA A 76 21.84 -15.14 8.48
C ALA A 76 22.31 -14.97 7.02
N LEU A 77 22.49 -13.72 6.57
CA LEU A 77 23.02 -13.41 5.24
C LEU A 77 24.43 -13.99 5.03
N SER A 78 25.32 -13.84 6.02
CA SER A 78 26.69 -14.37 5.93
C SER A 78 26.76 -15.90 5.91
N ARG A 79 25.76 -16.58 6.50
CA ARG A 79 25.67 -18.05 6.49
C ARG A 79 25.00 -18.61 5.24
N GLY A 80 24.43 -17.76 4.38
CA GLY A 80 23.58 -18.19 3.27
C GLY A 80 22.28 -18.88 3.73
N ASP A 81 21.90 -18.70 4.99
CA ASP A 81 20.71 -19.31 5.59
C ASP A 81 19.49 -18.44 5.31
N TRP A 82 18.86 -18.69 4.17
CA TRP A 82 17.68 -17.96 3.70
C TRP A 82 16.47 -18.15 4.61
N ALA A 83 16.36 -19.29 5.30
CA ALA A 83 15.27 -19.57 6.23
C ALA A 83 15.39 -18.69 7.48
N ASP A 84 16.58 -18.62 8.07
CA ASP A 84 16.82 -17.74 9.23
C ASP A 84 16.76 -16.25 8.86
N LEU A 85 17.15 -15.89 7.63
CA LEU A 85 17.02 -14.52 7.13
C LEU A 85 15.55 -14.09 7.02
N HIS A 86 14.70 -14.99 6.50
CA HIS A 86 13.26 -14.78 6.41
C HIS A 86 12.65 -14.65 7.80
N ASP A 87 12.96 -15.56 8.71
CA ASP A 87 12.46 -15.51 10.08
C ASP A 87 12.90 -14.23 10.80
N ALA A 88 14.17 -13.82 10.64
CA ALA A 88 14.71 -12.59 11.20
C ALA A 88 14.09 -11.31 10.61
N ALA A 89 13.36 -11.41 9.49
CA ALA A 89 12.60 -10.31 8.91
C ALA A 89 11.20 -10.13 9.51
N ILE A 90 10.68 -11.13 10.20
CA ILE A 90 9.37 -11.08 10.86
C ILE A 90 9.49 -10.26 12.16
N PRO A 91 8.66 -9.22 12.38
CA PRO A 91 8.63 -8.46 13.63
C PRO A 91 8.40 -9.36 14.86
N PRO A 92 9.01 -9.05 16.03
CA PRO A 92 8.91 -9.89 17.23
C PRO A 92 7.46 -10.21 17.68
N ARG A 93 6.51 -9.31 17.41
CA ARG A 93 5.08 -9.46 17.76
C ARG A 93 4.38 -10.55 16.95
N GLU A 94 4.73 -10.72 15.68
CA GLU A 94 4.16 -11.77 14.82
C GLU A 94 4.72 -13.16 15.14
N ARG A 95 5.99 -13.23 15.56
CA ARG A 95 6.65 -14.48 15.95
C ARG A 95 5.99 -15.12 17.19
N ALA A 96 5.55 -14.29 18.15
CA ALA A 96 4.85 -14.75 19.35
C ALA A 96 3.44 -15.30 19.07
N LEU A 97 2.77 -14.83 18.00
CA LEU A 97 1.47 -15.35 17.58
C LEU A 97 1.61 -16.75 16.94
N ARG A 98 2.64 -16.96 16.11
CA ARG A 98 2.87 -18.26 15.43
C ARG A 98 3.22 -19.39 16.41
N LEU A 99 3.92 -19.08 17.50
CA LEU A 99 4.21 -20.05 18.56
C LEU A 99 2.97 -20.45 19.39
N ARG A 100 1.89 -19.64 19.36
CA ARG A 100 0.63 -19.96 20.06
C ARG A 100 -0.33 -20.78 19.20
N SER A 101 -0.33 -20.61 17.87
CA SER A 101 -1.21 -21.38 16.98
C SER A 101 -0.75 -22.82 16.75
N GLY A 102 0.53 -23.13 16.96
CA GLY A 102 1.08 -24.49 16.79
C GLY A 102 0.79 -25.48 17.92
N ARG A 103 0.00 -25.12 18.95
CA ARG A 103 -0.30 -26.00 20.10
C ARG A 103 -1.71 -26.59 20.10
N THR A 104 -2.56 -26.25 19.13
CA THR A 104 -3.97 -26.68 19.13
C THR A 104 -4.30 -27.83 18.17
N GLU A 105 -3.32 -28.40 17.46
CA GLU A 105 -3.59 -29.41 16.41
C GLU A 105 -3.06 -30.83 16.72
N GLU A 106 -2.51 -31.07 17.92
CA GLU A 106 -2.05 -32.40 18.33
C GLU A 106 -2.66 -32.80 19.69
N GLU A 107 -3.97 -33.02 19.75
CA GLU A 107 -4.64 -33.89 20.75
C GLU A 107 -6.15 -33.90 20.49
N GLU A 108 -6.63 -34.73 19.55
CA GLU A 108 -8.00 -35.28 19.60
C GLU A 108 -8.12 -36.45 18.62
N GLY A 109 -7.61 -37.61 19.05
CA GLY A 109 -7.89 -38.90 18.45
C GLY A 109 -8.57 -39.80 19.46
N ALA A 110 -9.91 -39.86 19.45
CA ALA A 110 -10.67 -40.90 20.15
C ALA A 110 -11.98 -41.22 19.40
N ALA A 111 -12.20 -42.52 19.21
CA ALA A 111 -13.28 -43.15 18.44
C ALA A 111 -14.70 -42.96 19.05
N PRO A 112 -15.79 -43.23 18.30
CA PRO A 112 -17.15 -42.86 18.69
C PRO A 112 -17.89 -43.98 19.45
N PRO A 113 -18.97 -43.68 20.18
CA PRO A 113 -19.96 -44.68 20.54
C PRO A 113 -21.22 -44.61 19.66
N SER A 114 -21.72 -45.80 19.36
CA SER A 114 -22.93 -46.15 18.61
C SER A 114 -24.20 -46.13 19.47
N GLY A 115 -25.35 -45.83 18.83
CA GLY A 115 -26.72 -46.02 19.33
C GLY A 115 -27.27 -44.79 20.07
N VAL A 116 -28.49 -44.28 19.84
CA VAL A 116 -29.76 -44.96 19.55
C VAL A 116 -30.76 -43.97 18.93
N ASP A 117 -31.60 -44.52 18.06
CA ASP A 117 -33.01 -44.20 17.73
C ASP A 117 -33.43 -42.91 17.01
N ALA A 118 -34.27 -43.14 16.00
CA ALA A 118 -34.83 -42.20 15.06
C ALA A 118 -36.35 -42.12 15.23
N SER A 119 -36.88 -40.97 15.66
CA SER A 119 -38.22 -40.49 15.26
C SER A 119 -38.58 -39.14 15.92
N ARG A 120 -38.37 -38.02 15.22
CA ARG A 120 -39.17 -36.79 15.34
C ARG A 120 -38.70 -35.74 14.32
N PRO A 121 -39.58 -35.15 13.49
CA PRO A 121 -39.17 -34.00 12.68
C PRO A 121 -39.13 -32.74 13.57
N PRO A 122 -38.13 -31.85 13.41
CA PRO A 122 -38.13 -30.57 14.11
C PRO A 122 -39.11 -29.59 13.44
N PRO A 123 -39.63 -28.59 14.16
CA PRO A 123 -40.62 -27.67 13.62
C PRO A 123 -39.96 -26.68 12.66
N VAL A 124 -40.62 -26.46 11.52
CA VAL A 124 -40.30 -25.41 10.55
C VAL A 124 -40.41 -24.05 11.25
N ARG A 125 -39.27 -23.44 11.58
CA ARG A 125 -39.21 -22.04 12.00
C ARG A 125 -39.14 -21.18 10.75
N ALA A 126 -40.19 -20.38 10.55
CA ALA A 126 -40.29 -19.38 9.51
C ALA A 126 -39.05 -18.49 9.46
N GLU A 127 -38.31 -18.58 8.35
CA GLU A 127 -37.29 -17.61 7.97
C GLU A 127 -37.98 -16.26 7.79
N ARG A 128 -37.76 -15.37 8.76
CA ARG A 128 -37.98 -13.94 8.53
C ARG A 128 -36.99 -13.52 7.46
N SER A 129 -37.51 -13.34 6.26
CA SER A 129 -36.91 -12.65 5.12
C SER A 129 -35.97 -11.53 5.61
N ARG A 130 -34.68 -11.84 5.69
CA ARG A 130 -33.65 -10.81 5.74
C ARG A 130 -33.71 -10.13 4.38
N SER A 131 -34.05 -8.84 4.42
CA SER A 131 -33.86 -7.90 3.33
C SER A 131 -32.54 -8.22 2.62
N THR A 132 -32.63 -8.55 1.33
CA THR A 132 -31.50 -8.79 0.43
C THR A 132 -30.71 -7.49 0.27
N LEU A 133 -29.78 -7.22 1.19
CA LEU A 133 -28.58 -6.48 0.84
C LEU A 133 -27.89 -7.32 -0.22
N ALA A 134 -27.72 -6.76 -1.42
CA ALA A 134 -27.05 -7.45 -2.52
C ALA A 134 -25.70 -7.98 -2.04
N ASP A 135 -25.40 -9.26 -2.30
CA ASP A 135 -24.10 -9.84 -1.97
C ASP A 135 -22.98 -8.95 -2.53
N PRO A 136 -21.96 -8.61 -1.73
CA PRO A 136 -20.93 -7.69 -2.17
C PRO A 136 -20.18 -8.29 -3.36
N THR A 137 -20.17 -7.57 -4.48
CA THR A 137 -19.53 -7.98 -5.73
C THR A 137 -18.13 -8.57 -5.45
N PRO A 138 -17.80 -9.76 -5.98
CA PRO A 138 -16.52 -10.39 -5.69
C PRO A 138 -15.36 -9.52 -6.23
N PRO A 139 -14.23 -9.44 -5.52
CA PRO A 139 -13.05 -8.74 -6.02
C PRO A 139 -12.60 -9.24 -7.41
N PRO A 140 -12.04 -8.37 -8.25
CA PRO A 140 -11.54 -8.77 -9.55
C PRO A 140 -10.33 -9.68 -9.42
N VAL A 141 -10.24 -10.64 -10.34
CA VAL A 141 -9.10 -11.53 -10.51
C VAL A 141 -8.03 -10.83 -11.33
N ILE A 142 -6.79 -10.83 -10.84
CA ILE A 142 -5.64 -10.27 -11.56
C ILE A 142 -4.95 -11.37 -12.35
N ILE A 143 -4.87 -11.22 -13.67
CA ILE A 143 -4.31 -12.23 -14.57
C ILE A 143 -3.05 -11.67 -15.23
N LEU A 144 -1.90 -12.27 -14.94
CA LEU A 144 -0.63 -11.94 -15.58
C LEU A 144 -0.40 -12.89 -16.76
N VAL A 145 -0.41 -12.35 -17.97
CA VAL A 145 -0.25 -13.08 -19.21
C VAL A 145 1.23 -13.07 -19.62
N ARG A 146 1.82 -14.26 -19.70
CA ARG A 146 3.20 -14.51 -20.09
C ARG A 146 4.23 -13.62 -19.36
N PRO A 147 4.15 -13.45 -18.02
CA PRO A 147 5.09 -12.61 -17.28
C PRO A 147 6.53 -13.11 -17.45
N GLN A 148 7.48 -12.18 -17.61
CA GLN A 148 8.86 -12.56 -17.94
C GLN A 148 9.73 -12.82 -16.72
N LEU A 149 9.55 -12.07 -15.63
CA LEU A 149 10.40 -12.17 -14.45
C LEU A 149 9.60 -12.48 -13.20
N GLY A 150 10.06 -13.46 -12.40
CA GLY A 150 9.48 -13.80 -11.10
C GLY A 150 9.39 -12.58 -10.15
N GLU A 151 10.37 -11.68 -10.19
CA GLU A 151 10.34 -10.44 -9.42
C GLU A 151 9.13 -9.55 -9.74
N ASN A 152 8.72 -9.48 -11.02
CA ASN A 152 7.58 -8.66 -11.40
C ASN A 152 6.27 -9.29 -10.97
N ILE A 153 6.19 -10.62 -10.93
CA ILE A 153 5.08 -11.35 -10.30
C ILE A 153 5.00 -11.00 -8.81
N GLY A 154 6.14 -11.04 -8.10
CA GLY A 154 6.21 -10.65 -6.70
C GLY A 154 5.81 -9.19 -6.45
N LYS A 155 6.33 -8.25 -7.24
CA LYS A 155 5.97 -6.82 -7.16
C LYS A 155 4.49 -6.59 -7.45
N ALA A 156 3.91 -7.33 -8.40
CA ALA A 156 2.47 -7.29 -8.69
C ALA A 156 1.64 -7.85 -7.53
N ALA A 157 2.05 -8.97 -6.92
CA ALA A 157 1.40 -9.53 -5.73
C ALA A 157 1.41 -8.57 -4.54
N ARG A 158 2.54 -7.88 -4.32
CA ARG A 158 2.63 -6.81 -3.33
C ARG A 158 1.65 -5.66 -3.63
N ALA A 159 1.60 -5.23 -4.88
CA ALA A 159 0.67 -4.18 -5.31
C ALA A 159 -0.79 -4.59 -5.10
N MET A 160 -1.14 -5.85 -5.38
CA MET A 160 -2.48 -6.40 -5.14
C MET A 160 -2.86 -6.37 -3.66
N LEU A 161 -1.98 -6.89 -2.79
CA LEU A 161 -2.29 -7.01 -1.37
C LEU A 161 -2.42 -5.65 -0.68
N ASN A 162 -1.66 -4.64 -1.12
CA ASN A 162 -1.80 -3.26 -0.63
C ASN A 162 -3.24 -2.72 -0.77
N PHE A 163 -4.00 -3.25 -1.73
CA PHE A 163 -5.36 -2.84 -2.04
C PHE A 163 -6.40 -3.95 -1.82
N GLY A 164 -6.06 -4.98 -1.05
CA GLY A 164 -7.00 -6.04 -0.65
C GLY A 164 -7.31 -7.07 -1.73
N LEU A 165 -6.55 -7.12 -2.82
CA LEU A 165 -6.68 -8.14 -3.86
C LEU A 165 -5.78 -9.33 -3.54
N VAL A 166 -6.33 -10.54 -3.60
CA VAL A 166 -5.59 -11.77 -3.23
C VAL A 166 -5.60 -12.86 -4.31
N GLU A 167 -6.48 -12.77 -5.30
CA GLU A 167 -6.60 -13.79 -6.34
C GLU A 167 -5.78 -13.43 -7.57
N MET A 168 -4.68 -14.15 -7.76
CA MET A 168 -3.79 -14.04 -8.91
C MET A 168 -3.91 -15.28 -9.81
N ARG A 169 -3.90 -15.07 -11.12
CA ARG A 169 -3.76 -16.12 -12.13
C ARG A 169 -2.59 -15.82 -13.04
N LEU A 170 -1.82 -16.84 -13.39
CA LEU A 170 -0.67 -16.76 -14.27
C LEU A 170 -0.97 -17.55 -15.54
N VAL A 171 -0.81 -16.94 -16.71
CA VAL A 171 -0.94 -17.63 -18.00
C VAL A 171 0.45 -17.82 -18.59
N SER A 172 0.90 -19.07 -18.70
CA SER A 172 2.19 -19.44 -19.32
C SER A 172 3.38 -18.56 -18.87
N PRO A 173 3.68 -18.48 -17.55
CA PRO A 173 4.81 -17.71 -17.05
C PRO A 173 6.12 -18.21 -17.66
N ARG A 174 6.94 -17.28 -18.19
CA ARG A 174 8.12 -17.64 -19.02
C ARG A 174 9.14 -18.49 -18.27
N ASP A 175 9.43 -18.11 -17.04
CA ASP A 175 10.40 -18.79 -16.17
C ASP A 175 9.74 -19.89 -15.31
N GLY A 176 8.50 -20.26 -15.63
CA GLY A 176 7.72 -21.23 -14.87
C GLY A 176 7.20 -20.72 -13.52
N TRP A 177 6.45 -21.58 -12.83
CA TRP A 177 5.88 -21.31 -11.51
C TRP A 177 5.82 -22.61 -10.68
N PRO A 178 6.12 -22.59 -9.37
CA PRO A 178 6.54 -21.44 -8.55
C PRO A 178 7.95 -20.94 -8.87
N ASN A 179 8.19 -19.63 -8.67
CA ASN A 179 9.48 -18.98 -8.94
C ASN A 179 10.10 -18.39 -7.65
N PRO A 180 11.31 -18.81 -7.24
CA PRO A 180 11.95 -18.33 -6.01
C PRO A 180 12.16 -16.82 -5.93
N SER A 181 12.37 -16.16 -7.06
CA SER A 181 12.59 -14.70 -7.14
C SER A 181 11.33 -13.89 -6.85
N ALA A 182 10.14 -14.49 -6.89
CA ALA A 182 8.88 -13.82 -6.59
C ALA A 182 8.69 -13.53 -5.10
N GLY A 183 9.13 -14.43 -4.22
CA GLY A 183 8.95 -14.32 -2.76
C GLY A 183 9.58 -13.04 -2.17
N PRO A 184 10.90 -12.82 -2.34
CA PRO A 184 11.56 -11.60 -1.84
C PRO A 184 10.93 -10.31 -2.39
N ALA A 185 10.52 -10.32 -3.66
CA ALA A 185 9.91 -9.18 -4.32
C ALA A 185 8.48 -8.87 -3.83
N ALA A 186 7.75 -9.88 -3.35
CA ALA A 186 6.42 -9.73 -2.77
C ALA A 186 6.42 -9.09 -1.36
N SER A 187 7.56 -9.15 -0.64
CA SER A 187 7.75 -8.43 0.63
C SER A 187 6.60 -8.63 1.63
N GLY A 188 6.18 -9.88 1.84
CA GLY A 188 5.11 -10.25 2.77
C GLY A 188 3.74 -10.47 2.12
N ALA A 189 3.61 -10.27 0.81
CA ALA A 189 2.41 -10.66 0.06
C ALA A 189 2.36 -12.15 -0.32
N ASP A 190 2.83 -13.01 0.59
CA ASP A 190 2.98 -14.46 0.37
C ASP A 190 1.63 -15.14 0.09
N ILE A 191 0.55 -14.66 0.73
CA ILE A 191 -0.81 -15.18 0.53
C ILE A 191 -1.26 -15.12 -0.94
N VAL A 192 -0.87 -14.06 -1.66
CA VAL A 192 -1.24 -13.90 -3.08
C VAL A 192 -0.47 -14.89 -3.95
N LEU A 193 0.82 -15.12 -3.65
CA LEU A 193 1.65 -16.07 -4.39
C LEU A 193 1.24 -17.52 -4.10
N GLN A 194 0.94 -17.86 -2.84
CA GLN A 194 0.49 -19.19 -2.44
C GLN A 194 -0.85 -19.56 -3.09
N ASN A 195 -1.75 -18.59 -3.26
CA ASN A 195 -3.03 -18.78 -3.91
C ASN A 195 -2.96 -18.64 -5.45
N ALA A 196 -1.81 -18.31 -6.02
CA ALA A 196 -1.67 -18.08 -7.45
C ALA A 196 -1.88 -19.39 -8.24
N LYS A 197 -2.79 -19.35 -9.21
CA LYS A 197 -3.11 -20.49 -10.08
C LYS A 197 -2.52 -20.30 -11.48
N VAL A 198 -1.95 -21.36 -12.05
CA VAL A 198 -1.35 -21.35 -13.38
C VAL A 198 -2.33 -21.95 -14.38
N TYR A 199 -2.41 -21.33 -15.57
CA TYR A 199 -3.25 -21.75 -16.68
C TYR A 199 -2.45 -21.75 -17.98
N ASP A 200 -2.85 -22.62 -18.91
CA ASP A 200 -2.18 -22.74 -20.23
C ASP A 200 -2.63 -21.67 -21.23
N SER A 201 -3.80 -21.05 -21.01
CA SER A 201 -4.36 -20.04 -21.91
C SER A 201 -5.16 -18.97 -21.17
N VAL A 202 -5.29 -17.80 -21.81
CA VAL A 202 -6.13 -16.70 -21.31
C VAL A 202 -7.58 -17.14 -21.20
N ALA A 203 -8.09 -17.88 -22.18
CA ALA A 203 -9.46 -18.40 -22.17
C ALA A 203 -9.75 -19.29 -20.94
N ALA A 204 -8.82 -20.18 -20.58
CA ALA A 204 -8.93 -21.00 -19.38
C ALA A 204 -8.85 -20.15 -18.11
N ALA A 205 -7.97 -19.16 -18.08
CA ALA A 205 -7.81 -18.25 -16.95
C ALA A 205 -9.00 -17.29 -16.76
N THR A 206 -9.87 -17.09 -17.75
CA THR A 206 -11.04 -16.20 -17.67
C THR A 206 -12.38 -16.94 -17.67
N ALA A 207 -12.38 -18.28 -17.67
CA ALA A 207 -13.57 -19.10 -17.96
C ALA A 207 -14.76 -18.87 -17.00
N ASP A 208 -14.50 -18.50 -15.75
CA ASP A 208 -15.49 -18.22 -14.71
C ASP A 208 -15.76 -16.72 -14.52
N CYS A 209 -15.21 -15.85 -15.37
CA CYS A 209 -15.37 -14.40 -15.28
C CYS A 209 -16.38 -13.87 -16.31
N ALA A 210 -17.43 -13.22 -15.82
CA ALA A 210 -18.45 -12.59 -16.66
C ALA A 210 -17.96 -11.29 -17.31
N GLN A 211 -17.02 -10.59 -16.66
CA GLN A 211 -16.39 -9.38 -17.17
C GLN A 211 -14.89 -9.61 -17.32
N VAL A 212 -14.35 -9.29 -18.51
CA VAL A 212 -12.92 -9.42 -18.80
C VAL A 212 -12.41 -8.12 -19.39
N PHE A 213 -11.38 -7.57 -18.76
CA PHE A 213 -10.74 -6.31 -19.12
C PHE A 213 -9.31 -6.57 -19.58
N ALA A 214 -8.86 -5.91 -20.65
CA ALA A 214 -7.48 -5.98 -21.13
C ALA A 214 -6.75 -4.65 -20.90
N THR A 215 -5.59 -4.68 -20.25
CA THR A 215 -4.77 -3.47 -20.08
C THR A 215 -3.82 -3.29 -21.25
N THR A 216 -3.90 -2.13 -21.93
CA THR A 216 -2.97 -1.76 -22.99
C THR A 216 -2.85 -0.26 -23.12
N VAL A 217 -1.65 0.20 -23.43
CA VAL A 217 -1.34 1.59 -23.79
C VAL A 217 -1.33 1.80 -25.31
N ARG A 218 -1.38 0.71 -26.09
CA ARG A 218 -1.31 0.71 -27.55
C ARG A 218 -2.70 0.55 -28.16
N LYS A 219 -3.00 1.32 -29.20
CA LYS A 219 -4.15 1.12 -30.09
C LYS A 219 -3.90 -0.15 -30.94
N ARG A 220 -4.35 -1.31 -30.47
CA ARG A 220 -4.07 -2.63 -31.07
C ARG A 220 -4.88 -2.96 -32.33
N GLY A 221 -5.48 -1.97 -33.00
CA GLY A 221 -6.30 -2.21 -34.20
C GLY A 221 -7.61 -2.96 -33.94
N VAL A 222 -7.94 -3.24 -32.67
CA VAL A 222 -9.19 -3.89 -32.26
C VAL A 222 -10.18 -2.82 -31.83
N THR A 223 -11.37 -2.82 -32.41
CA THR A 223 -12.45 -1.87 -32.08
C THR A 223 -13.20 -2.38 -30.86
N LYS A 224 -12.76 -1.97 -29.66
CA LYS A 224 -13.43 -2.27 -28.38
C LYS A 224 -13.64 -0.99 -27.57
N PRO A 225 -14.61 -0.97 -26.66
CA PRO A 225 -14.73 0.12 -25.70
C PRO A 225 -13.41 0.34 -24.97
N VAL A 226 -13.02 1.60 -24.79
CA VAL A 226 -11.81 1.99 -24.07
C VAL A 226 -12.21 2.84 -22.88
N MET A 227 -11.68 2.51 -21.71
CA MET A 227 -11.96 3.19 -20.45
C MET A 227 -10.68 3.46 -19.67
N THR A 228 -10.74 4.44 -18.76
CA THR A 228 -9.69 4.67 -17.76
C THR A 228 -9.80 3.63 -16.63
N PRO A 229 -8.75 3.47 -15.80
CA PRO A 229 -8.83 2.60 -14.63
C PRO A 229 -9.95 2.96 -13.64
N GLU A 230 -10.25 4.25 -13.47
CA GLU A 230 -11.35 4.76 -12.63
C GLU A 230 -12.73 4.32 -13.16
N GLN A 231 -12.94 4.44 -14.47
CA GLN A 231 -14.17 3.99 -15.14
C GLN A 231 -14.33 2.47 -15.03
N ALA A 232 -13.24 1.72 -15.22
CA ALA A 232 -13.24 0.27 -15.06
C ALA A 232 -13.56 -0.17 -13.63
N ALA A 233 -12.99 0.50 -12.63
CA ALA A 233 -13.28 0.26 -11.23
C ALA A 233 -14.77 0.45 -10.91
N THR A 234 -15.37 1.53 -11.43
CA THR A 234 -16.79 1.82 -11.27
C THR A 234 -17.66 0.71 -11.88
N GLU A 235 -17.32 0.26 -13.10
CA GLU A 235 -18.03 -0.83 -13.77
C GLU A 235 -17.89 -2.17 -13.03
N ILE A 236 -16.68 -2.49 -12.53
CA ILE A 236 -16.41 -3.71 -11.75
C ILE A 236 -17.26 -3.74 -10.48
N HIS A 237 -17.42 -2.62 -9.77
CA HIS A 237 -18.24 -2.58 -8.56
C HIS A 237 -19.74 -2.71 -8.85
N ALA A 238 -20.20 -2.13 -9.97
CA ALA A 238 -21.60 -2.11 -10.35
C ALA A 238 -22.09 -3.41 -11.04
N ALA A 239 -21.21 -4.13 -11.72
CA ALA A 239 -21.57 -5.31 -12.49
C ALA A 239 -21.70 -6.57 -11.61
N PRO A 240 -22.72 -7.41 -11.82
CA PRO A 240 -22.81 -8.70 -11.14
C PRO A 240 -21.81 -9.71 -11.72
N GLY A 241 -21.38 -10.65 -10.88
CA GLY A 241 -20.49 -11.76 -11.27
C GLY A 241 -19.01 -11.42 -11.13
N ARG A 242 -18.16 -12.38 -11.54
CA ARG A 242 -16.70 -12.26 -11.40
C ARG A 242 -16.12 -11.41 -12.53
N SER A 243 -15.14 -10.59 -12.17
CA SER A 243 -14.37 -9.77 -13.12
C SER A 243 -12.92 -10.28 -13.20
N ALA A 244 -12.32 -10.21 -14.38
CA ALA A 244 -10.90 -10.49 -14.61
C ALA A 244 -10.22 -9.31 -15.30
N ILE A 245 -8.99 -9.02 -14.91
CA ILE A 245 -8.17 -7.96 -15.52
C ILE A 245 -6.85 -8.57 -16.01
N LEU A 246 -6.64 -8.50 -17.33
CA LEU A 246 -5.48 -9.04 -18.02
C LEU A 246 -4.36 -7.99 -18.07
N PHE A 247 -3.15 -8.42 -17.71
CA PHE A 247 -1.92 -7.66 -17.85
C PHE A 247 -0.91 -8.44 -18.68
N GLY A 248 -0.36 -7.81 -19.71
CA GLY A 248 0.59 -8.44 -20.61
C GLY A 248 2.04 -8.36 -20.13
N PRO A 249 2.97 -8.99 -20.87
CA PRO A 249 4.40 -8.94 -20.57
C PRO A 249 4.96 -7.52 -20.66
N GLU A 250 6.02 -7.26 -19.90
CA GLU A 250 6.58 -5.93 -19.61
C GLU A 250 6.99 -5.15 -20.87
N ARG A 251 7.54 -5.84 -21.88
CA ARG A 251 8.04 -5.18 -23.10
C ARG A 251 7.01 -5.18 -24.23
N SER A 252 6.30 -6.29 -24.40
CA SER A 252 5.44 -6.52 -25.55
C SER A 252 3.99 -6.12 -25.29
N GLY A 253 3.53 -6.07 -24.04
CA GLY A 253 2.12 -5.96 -23.69
C GLY A 253 1.30 -7.16 -24.19
N LEU A 254 -0.02 -7.10 -23.99
CA LEU A 254 -0.95 -8.14 -24.46
C LEU A 254 -0.90 -8.28 -25.99
N GLU A 255 -0.98 -9.52 -26.48
CA GLU A 255 -1.16 -9.80 -27.91
C GLU A 255 -2.59 -9.50 -28.35
N THR A 256 -2.79 -9.38 -29.66
CA THR A 256 -4.11 -9.09 -30.24
C THR A 256 -5.14 -10.15 -29.83
N ASP A 257 -4.73 -11.42 -29.78
CA ASP A 257 -5.60 -12.53 -29.39
C ASP A 257 -5.97 -12.50 -27.90
N ASP A 258 -5.06 -12.06 -27.01
CA ASP A 258 -5.40 -11.88 -25.60
C ASP A 258 -6.41 -10.72 -25.44
N VAL A 259 -6.19 -9.62 -26.17
CA VAL A 259 -7.12 -8.48 -26.20
C VAL A 259 -8.47 -8.89 -26.80
N ALA A 260 -8.49 -9.84 -27.73
CA ALA A 260 -9.71 -10.36 -28.34
C ALA A 260 -10.64 -11.07 -27.34
N VAL A 261 -10.10 -11.66 -26.27
CA VAL A 261 -10.90 -12.29 -25.20
C VAL A 261 -11.60 -11.25 -24.32
N ALA A 262 -10.97 -10.11 -24.05
CA ALA A 262 -11.54 -9.08 -23.17
C ALA A 262 -12.72 -8.33 -23.82
N ARG A 263 -13.77 -8.02 -23.07
CA ARG A 263 -14.87 -7.18 -23.57
C ARG A 263 -14.44 -5.73 -23.76
N THR A 264 -13.58 -5.26 -22.85
CA THR A 264 -13.26 -3.84 -22.71
C THR A 264 -11.76 -3.63 -22.49
N ILE A 265 -11.24 -2.53 -23.01
CA ILE A 265 -9.83 -2.14 -22.86
C ILE A 265 -9.70 -1.09 -21.76
N ILE A 266 -8.79 -1.32 -20.82
CA ILE A 266 -8.34 -0.32 -19.85
C ILE A 266 -7.07 0.33 -20.39
N THR A 267 -7.11 1.64 -20.61
CA THR A 267 -5.95 2.45 -20.97
C THR A 267 -5.65 3.41 -19.83
N VAL A 268 -4.45 3.28 -19.24
CA VAL A 268 -3.96 4.26 -18.25
C VAL A 268 -3.55 5.55 -18.98
N PRO A 269 -4.05 6.74 -18.59
CA PRO A 269 -3.60 7.99 -19.17
C PRO A 269 -2.14 8.26 -18.76
N ILE A 270 -1.23 8.19 -19.71
CA ILE A 270 0.21 8.38 -19.52
C ILE A 270 0.77 9.33 -20.58
N ASN A 271 2.02 9.79 -20.39
CA ASN A 271 2.70 10.64 -21.36
C ASN A 271 2.76 9.92 -22.73
N PRO A 272 2.21 10.50 -23.82
CA PRO A 272 2.27 9.91 -25.15
C PRO A 272 3.71 9.71 -25.66
N GLU A 273 4.67 10.50 -25.18
CA GLU A 273 6.08 10.39 -25.56
C GLU A 273 6.81 9.26 -24.81
N PHE A 274 6.25 8.78 -23.69
CA PHE A 274 6.84 7.71 -22.88
C PHE A 274 5.76 6.81 -22.28
N GLY A 275 5.18 5.99 -23.15
CA GLY A 275 4.08 5.09 -22.80
C GLY A 275 4.50 3.76 -22.17
N SER A 276 5.53 3.72 -21.32
CA SER A 276 6.07 2.47 -20.75
C SER A 276 5.88 2.41 -19.24
N LEU A 277 4.88 1.64 -18.80
CA LEU A 277 4.67 1.33 -17.38
C LEU A 277 5.24 -0.05 -17.05
N ASN A 278 5.91 -0.17 -15.91
CA ASN A 278 6.26 -1.48 -15.36
C ASN A 278 4.98 -2.28 -15.04
N LEU A 279 5.02 -3.61 -15.17
CA LEU A 279 3.88 -4.48 -14.89
C LEU A 279 3.24 -4.22 -13.51
N ALA A 280 4.06 -4.15 -12.46
CA ALA A 280 3.57 -3.88 -11.11
C ALA A 280 3.00 -2.47 -10.97
N GLN A 281 3.49 -1.48 -11.74
CA GLN A 281 2.92 -0.13 -11.78
C GLN A 281 1.55 -0.11 -12.50
N ALA A 282 1.36 -0.92 -13.54
CA ALA A 282 0.04 -1.05 -14.15
C ALA A 282 -0.95 -1.70 -13.17
N VAL A 283 -0.53 -2.77 -12.49
CA VAL A 283 -1.34 -3.47 -11.48
C VAL A 283 -1.69 -2.54 -10.32
N ILE A 284 -0.73 -1.78 -9.79
CA ILE A 284 -0.95 -0.91 -8.63
C ILE A 284 -1.95 0.21 -8.93
N LEU A 285 -1.93 0.79 -10.14
CA LEU A 285 -2.87 1.84 -10.53
C LEU A 285 -4.30 1.32 -10.63
N VAL A 286 -4.48 0.16 -11.25
CA VAL A 286 -5.81 -0.46 -11.38
C VAL A 286 -6.35 -0.91 -10.02
N ALA A 287 -5.49 -1.53 -9.20
CA ALA A 287 -5.85 -1.97 -7.86
C ALA A 287 -6.21 -0.78 -6.94
N TYR A 288 -5.47 0.32 -7.04
CA TYR A 288 -5.77 1.56 -6.34
C TYR A 288 -7.12 2.15 -6.74
N GLU A 289 -7.40 2.32 -8.04
CA GLU A 289 -8.69 2.85 -8.49
C GLU A 289 -9.85 1.93 -8.08
N TRP A 290 -9.67 0.61 -8.16
CA TRP A 290 -10.66 -0.34 -7.65
C TRP A 290 -10.90 -0.17 -6.15
N SER A 291 -9.85 0.02 -5.36
CA SER A 291 -9.96 0.14 -3.91
C SER A 291 -10.78 1.34 -3.42
N LYS A 292 -10.85 2.42 -4.22
CA LYS A 292 -11.63 3.63 -3.87
C LYS A 292 -13.13 3.38 -3.83
N GLY A 293 -13.61 2.38 -4.56
CA GLY A 293 -15.02 2.00 -4.59
C GLY A 293 -15.43 1.01 -3.49
N LEU A 294 -14.49 0.57 -2.63
CA LEU A 294 -14.80 -0.29 -1.49
C LEU A 294 -15.69 0.45 -0.49
N THR A 295 -16.81 -0.18 -0.12
CA THR A 295 -17.71 0.30 0.93
C THR A 295 -17.13 0.02 2.32
N ALA A 296 -17.73 0.64 3.35
CA ALA A 296 -17.27 0.59 4.75
C ALA A 296 -16.97 -0.82 5.30
N GLU A 297 -17.62 -1.87 4.76
CA GLU A 297 -17.45 -3.26 5.17
C GLU A 297 -16.13 -3.91 4.69
N ARG A 298 -15.47 -3.33 3.68
CA ARG A 298 -14.17 -3.76 3.14
C ARG A 298 -13.11 -2.65 3.27
N GLU A 299 -13.17 -1.87 4.33
CA GLU A 299 -12.26 -0.73 4.54
C GLU A 299 -10.79 -1.17 4.61
N LEU A 300 -10.03 -0.77 3.60
CA LEU A 300 -8.60 -0.56 3.76
C LEU A 300 -8.40 0.63 4.70
N SER A 301 -7.34 0.60 5.51
CA SER A 301 -7.04 1.69 6.45
C SER A 301 -6.89 3.01 5.70
N GLN A 302 -7.91 3.85 5.78
CA GLN A 302 -7.86 5.23 5.30
C GLN A 302 -7.07 6.08 6.31
N PRO A 303 -6.43 7.18 5.88
CA PRO A 303 -5.88 8.14 6.83
C PRO A 303 -6.99 8.50 7.82
N SER A 304 -6.67 8.56 9.11
CA SER A 304 -7.61 9.02 10.12
C SER A 304 -8.08 10.42 9.75
N ILE A 305 -9.25 10.53 9.12
CA ILE A 305 -9.93 11.80 8.95
C ILE A 305 -10.38 12.15 10.36
N ASN A 306 -9.57 12.92 11.08
CA ASN A 306 -10.04 13.56 12.29
C ASN A 306 -11.21 14.42 11.87
N PRO A 307 -12.45 14.12 12.30
CA PRO A 307 -13.60 14.86 11.85
C PRO A 307 -13.41 16.31 12.29
N ILE A 308 -13.19 17.19 11.30
CA ILE A 308 -13.22 18.63 11.54
C ILE A 308 -14.65 18.91 12.00
N MET A 309 -14.79 19.49 13.20
CA MET A 309 -16.11 19.81 13.73
C MET A 309 -16.85 20.73 12.74
N PRO A 310 -18.16 20.56 12.57
CA PRO A 310 -18.91 21.41 11.65
C PRO A 310 -18.83 22.88 12.09
N PRO A 311 -18.94 23.82 11.14
CA PRO A 311 -19.05 25.24 11.47
C PRO A 311 -20.20 25.50 12.45
N ALA A 312 -19.98 26.43 13.36
CA ALA A 312 -20.98 26.88 14.31
C ALA A 312 -22.20 27.49 13.60
N PRO A 313 -23.36 27.53 14.26
CA PRO A 313 -24.49 28.35 13.83
C PRO A 313 -24.07 29.80 13.58
N GLN A 314 -24.62 30.40 12.52
CA GLN A 314 -24.31 31.78 12.12
C GLN A 314 -24.54 32.80 13.26
N GLU A 315 -25.51 32.55 14.13
CA GLU A 315 -25.80 33.38 15.31
C GLU A 315 -24.61 33.48 16.28
N GLU A 316 -23.89 32.37 16.53
CA GLU A 316 -22.70 32.39 17.40
C GLU A 316 -21.58 33.23 16.78
N LEU A 317 -21.38 33.09 15.47
CA LEU A 317 -20.38 33.84 14.72
C LEU A 317 -20.71 35.33 14.68
N ASP A 318 -21.96 35.68 14.40
CA ASP A 318 -22.42 37.07 14.41
C ASP A 318 -22.31 37.69 15.82
N GLY A 319 -22.56 36.90 16.86
CA GLY A 319 -22.35 37.30 18.25
C GLY A 319 -20.88 37.57 18.60
N MET A 320 -19.93 36.82 18.03
CA MET A 320 -18.49 37.10 18.15
C MET A 320 -18.07 38.34 17.35
N ILE A 321 -18.54 38.46 16.11
CA ILE A 321 -18.25 39.61 15.24
C ILE A 321 -18.77 40.90 15.88
N GLY A 322 -19.99 40.89 16.45
CA GLY A 322 -20.57 42.03 17.14
C GLY A 322 -19.79 42.44 18.40
N GLN A 323 -19.27 41.47 19.15
CA GLN A 323 -18.38 41.74 20.29
C GLN A 323 -17.10 42.46 19.83
N LEU A 324 -16.44 41.93 18.79
CA LEU A 324 -15.23 42.56 18.23
C LEU A 324 -15.52 43.96 17.67
N ASP A 325 -16.64 44.13 16.95
CA ASP A 325 -17.03 45.41 16.37
C ASP A 325 -17.20 46.49 17.46
N THR A 326 -17.84 46.14 18.58
CA THR A 326 -18.01 47.03 19.74
C THR A 326 -16.67 47.44 20.33
N MET A 327 -15.75 46.49 20.50
CA MET A 327 -14.41 46.76 21.01
C MET A 327 -13.61 47.67 20.08
N LEU A 328 -13.65 47.40 18.77
CA LEU A 328 -12.95 48.19 17.75
C LEU A 328 -13.53 49.62 17.63
N MET A 329 -14.85 49.79 17.81
CA MET A 329 -15.47 51.11 17.92
C MET A 329 -14.92 51.88 19.12
N GLY A 330 -14.91 51.27 20.31
CA GLY A 330 -14.38 51.90 21.53
C GLY A 330 -12.88 52.26 21.45
N ALA A 331 -12.11 51.51 20.66
CA ALA A 331 -10.70 51.75 20.41
C ALA A 331 -10.41 52.77 19.28
N GLY A 332 -11.44 53.27 18.58
CA GLY A 332 -11.26 54.23 17.48
C GLY A 332 -10.70 53.63 16.18
N PHE A 333 -10.81 52.31 15.97
CA PHE A 333 -10.29 51.62 14.78
C PHE A 333 -11.00 52.04 13.48
N PHE A 334 -12.27 52.43 13.57
CA PHE A 334 -13.10 52.77 12.42
C PHE A 334 -12.92 54.23 11.99
N TYR A 335 -11.82 54.53 11.28
CA TYR A 335 -11.53 55.83 10.69
C TYR A 335 -10.85 55.65 9.30
N PRO A 336 -11.18 56.45 8.28
CA PRO A 336 -12.13 57.58 8.27
C PRO A 336 -13.62 57.16 8.20
N PRO A 337 -14.56 58.07 8.56
CA PRO A 337 -15.99 57.72 8.75
C PRO A 337 -16.71 57.18 7.51
N ASP A 338 -16.28 57.59 6.32
CA ASP A 338 -16.81 57.16 5.03
C ASP A 338 -16.50 55.68 4.72
N LYS A 339 -15.45 55.11 5.32
CA LYS A 339 -15.01 53.73 5.06
C LYS A 339 -15.52 52.69 6.05
N ILE A 340 -16.21 53.10 7.11
CA ILE A 340 -16.64 52.21 8.21
C ILE A 340 -17.40 50.98 7.70
N GLN A 341 -18.36 51.18 6.80
CA GLN A 341 -19.19 50.08 6.28
C GLN A 341 -18.41 49.11 5.39
N THR A 342 -17.40 49.59 4.68
CA THR A 342 -16.52 48.75 3.86
C THR A 342 -15.58 47.94 4.76
N THR A 343 -14.97 48.57 5.76
CA THR A 343 -14.10 47.90 6.74
C THR A 343 -14.84 46.82 7.52
N ARG A 344 -16.09 47.09 7.96
CA ARG A 344 -16.94 46.07 8.61
C ARG A 344 -17.25 44.88 7.71
N ARG A 345 -17.52 45.12 6.43
CA ARG A 345 -17.72 44.04 5.44
C ARG A 345 -16.46 43.20 5.28
N THR A 346 -15.28 43.84 5.17
CA THR A 346 -14.00 43.14 5.08
C THR A 346 -13.72 42.30 6.33
N LEU A 347 -13.94 42.85 7.52
CA LEU A 347 -13.76 42.11 8.79
C LEU A 347 -14.72 40.92 8.89
N ARG A 348 -15.99 41.10 8.51
CA ARG A 348 -16.95 39.99 8.46
C ARG A 348 -16.48 38.89 7.52
N THR A 349 -16.09 39.22 6.29
CA THR A 349 -15.58 38.22 5.33
C THR A 349 -14.34 37.49 5.87
N LEU A 350 -13.41 38.22 6.48
CA LEU A 350 -12.22 37.64 7.11
C LEU A 350 -12.59 36.64 8.21
N LEU A 351 -13.61 36.95 9.01
CA LEU A 351 -14.05 36.13 10.13
C LEU A 351 -15.01 35.01 9.73
N THR A 352 -15.71 35.10 8.60
CA THR A 352 -16.56 33.99 8.11
C THR A 352 -15.77 32.94 7.34
N LYS A 353 -14.70 33.34 6.63
CA LYS A 353 -13.89 32.45 5.78
C LYS A 353 -13.32 31.18 6.48
N PRO A 354 -12.90 31.21 7.77
CA PRO A 354 -12.30 30.05 8.42
C PRO A 354 -13.28 28.90 8.74
N GLY A 355 -14.60 29.14 8.77
CA GLY A 355 -15.57 28.08 9.08
C GLY A 355 -15.50 27.55 10.53
N TRP A 356 -15.32 28.45 11.50
CA TRP A 356 -15.16 28.17 12.94
C TRP A 356 -16.23 27.23 13.50
N SER A 357 -15.81 26.28 14.32
CA SER A 357 -16.68 25.50 15.21
C SER A 357 -17.15 26.32 16.43
N SER A 358 -18.24 25.88 17.08
CA SER A 358 -18.76 26.56 18.30
C SER A 358 -17.73 26.58 19.43
N GLN A 359 -16.80 25.63 19.47
CA GLN A 359 -15.71 25.62 20.46
C GLN A 359 -14.67 26.71 20.18
N GLU A 360 -14.29 26.90 18.92
CA GLU A 360 -13.32 27.93 18.52
C GLU A 360 -13.92 29.32 18.68
N ILE A 361 -15.20 29.52 18.35
CA ILE A 361 -15.91 30.77 18.60
C ILE A 361 -15.92 31.10 20.09
N ARG A 362 -16.29 30.15 20.96
CA ARG A 362 -16.25 30.35 22.42
C ARG A 362 -14.86 30.73 22.92
N THR A 363 -13.83 30.08 22.39
CA THR A 363 -12.43 30.37 22.72
C THR A 363 -12.07 31.80 22.33
N MET A 364 -12.40 32.23 21.11
CA MET A 364 -12.15 33.60 20.66
C MET A 364 -12.96 34.63 21.42
N ARG A 365 -14.23 34.38 21.73
CA ARG A 365 -15.01 35.29 22.58
C ARG A 365 -14.36 35.45 23.96
N GLY A 366 -13.78 34.38 24.50
CA GLY A 366 -12.95 34.43 25.71
C GLY A 366 -11.70 35.31 25.55
N VAL A 367 -10.96 35.17 24.44
CA VAL A 367 -9.82 36.04 24.11
C VAL A 367 -10.25 37.51 24.02
N LEU A 368 -11.33 37.81 23.31
CA LEU A 368 -11.88 39.16 23.18
C LEU A 368 -12.30 39.73 24.55
N SER A 369 -12.96 38.93 25.39
CA SER A 369 -13.32 39.34 26.76
C SER A 369 -12.10 39.63 27.63
N SER A 370 -11.01 38.88 27.48
CA SER A 370 -9.76 39.15 28.19
C SER A 370 -9.10 40.44 27.72
N LEU A 371 -9.12 40.72 26.41
CA LEU A 371 -8.55 41.94 25.82
C LEU A 371 -9.35 43.19 26.18
N ALA A 372 -10.67 43.07 26.40
CA ALA A 372 -11.52 44.18 26.81
C ALA A 372 -11.25 44.69 28.25
N GLY A 373 -10.44 43.98 29.05
CA GLY A 373 -10.14 44.30 30.45
C GLY A 373 -11.24 43.86 31.44
N LYS A 374 -10.88 43.69 32.72
CA LYS A 374 -11.86 43.37 33.78
C LYS A 374 -12.78 44.58 34.01
N LYS A 375 -14.10 44.39 33.90
CA LYS A 375 -15.07 45.37 34.43
C LYS A 375 -14.73 45.66 35.91
N PRO A 376 -14.74 46.92 36.36
CA PRO A 376 -14.63 47.20 37.79
C PRO A 376 -15.76 46.45 38.49
N ARG A 377 -15.44 45.65 39.52
CA ARG A 377 -16.47 45.13 40.41
C ARG A 377 -17.06 46.34 41.14
N ALA A 378 -18.33 46.63 40.88
CA ALA A 378 -19.11 47.64 41.59
C ALA A 378 -19.30 47.25 43.05
#